data_AF-A0A9D3YJJ6-F1
#
_entry.id   AF-A0A9D3YJJ6-F1
#
_cell.length_a   1.000
_cell.length_b   1.000
_cell.length_c   1.000
_cell.angle_alpha   90.00
_cell.angle_beta   90.00
_cell.angle_gamma   90.00
#
_symmetry.space_group_name_H-M   'P 1'
#
loop_
_entity.id
_entity.type
_entity.pdbx_description
1 polymer ?
#
loop_
_entity_poly.entity_id
_entity_poly.type
_entity_poly.pdbx_seq_one_letter_code
_entity_poly.pdbx_strand_id
1 'polypeptide(L)' 'MVLSDSLVVSVAVVESDTEVVSGTLVVFGALAVSGNLVVSVSLVVSGTLVVSGTLVVSGILVVSD' A
#
# COMPACT_ATOMS: atom_id res chain seq x y z
N MET A 1 -6.92 0.76 9.41
CA MET A 1 -7.56 -0.51 9.83
C MET A 1 -6.56 -1.66 9.70
N VAL A 2 -6.90 -2.89 10.11
CA VAL A 2 -5.98 -4.05 9.94
C VAL A 2 -6.56 -5.00 8.91
N LEU A 3 -5.79 -5.24 7.85
CA LEU A 3 -6.11 -6.21 6.80
C LEU A 3 -5.20 -7.42 6.95
N SER A 4 -5.77 -8.62 6.97
CA SER A 4 -5.02 -9.86 7.24
C SER A 4 -4.87 -10.77 6.01
N ASP A 5 -5.30 -10.31 4.83
CA ASP A 5 -5.32 -11.08 3.58
C ASP A 5 -4.86 -10.23 2.40
N SER A 6 -4.83 -10.82 1.20
CA SER A 6 -4.49 -10.14 -0.05
C SER A 6 -5.56 -9.13 -0.44
N LEU A 7 -5.18 -7.85 -0.53
CA LEU A 7 -6.04 -6.79 -1.05
C LEU A 7 -5.57 -6.40 -2.46
N VAL A 8 -6.48 -6.42 -3.42
CA VAL A 8 -6.25 -5.95 -4.79
C VAL A 8 -7.15 -4.76 -5.07
N VAL A 9 -6.56 -3.62 -5.44
CA VAL A 9 -7.29 -2.38 -5.77
C VAL A 9 -6.89 -1.89 -7.16
N SER A 10 -7.85 -1.40 -7.94
CA SER A 10 -7.64 -1.10 -9.37
C SER A 10 -7.88 0.35 -9.80
N VAL A 11 -8.17 1.26 -8.86
CA VAL A 11 -8.52 2.66 -9.18
C VAL A 11 -7.54 3.62 -8.52
N ALA A 12 -7.74 3.87 -7.24
CA ALA A 12 -6.93 4.78 -6.46
C ALA A 12 -7.21 4.50 -5.00
N VAL A 13 -6.15 4.42 -4.20
CA VAL A 13 -6.26 4.28 -2.75
C VAL A 13 -5.71 5.54 -2.13
N VAL A 14 -6.48 6.17 -1.24
CA VAL A 14 -6.05 7.32 -0.44
C VAL A 14 -6.16 6.94 1.03
N GLU A 15 -5.04 6.60 1.64
CA GLU A 15 -4.98 6.29 3.07
C GLU A 15 -4.55 7.52 3.85
N SER A 16 -5.36 7.95 4.81
CA SER A 16 -5.10 9.18 5.58
C SER A 16 -4.74 8.92 7.04
N ASP A 17 -4.86 7.67 7.49
CA ASP A 17 -4.64 7.25 8.87
C ASP A 17 -3.56 6.16 8.96
N THR A 18 -3.50 5.46 10.10
CA THR A 18 -2.63 4.29 10.25
C THR A 18 -3.33 3.02 9.74
N GLU A 19 -2.73 2.41 8.73
CA GLU A 19 -3.14 1.16 8.11
C GLU A 19 -2.07 0.09 8.32
N VAL A 20 -2.49 -1.11 8.71
CA VAL A 20 -1.61 -2.26 8.85
C VAL A 20 -2.11 -3.39 7.97
N VAL A 21 -1.33 -3.75 6.97
CA VAL A 21 -1.59 -4.86 6.06
C VAL A 21 -0.67 -6.03 6.41
N SER A 22 -1.25 -7.08 6.97
CA SER A 22 -0.60 -8.35 7.26
C SER A 22 -0.82 -9.33 6.11
N GLY A 23 -0.43 -8.93 4.90
CA GLY A 23 -0.68 -9.67 3.67
C GLY A 23 -0.08 -8.98 2.44
N THR A 24 -0.58 -9.33 1.26
CA THR A 24 -0.15 -8.71 0.00
C THR A 24 -1.10 -7.57 -0.35
N LEU A 25 -0.58 -6.38 -0.59
CA LEU A 25 -1.33 -5.25 -1.17
C LEU A 25 -0.91 -5.08 -2.63
N VAL A 26 -1.84 -5.26 -3.56
CA VAL A 26 -1.64 -5.00 -4.99
C VAL A 26 -2.51 -3.81 -5.40
N VAL A 27 -1.89 -2.77 -5.94
CA VAL A 27 -2.58 -1.58 -6.45
C VAL A 27 -2.26 -1.43 -7.94
N PHE A 28 -3.31 -1.34 -8.77
CA PHE A 28 -3.22 -0.86 -10.14
C PHE A 28 -3.77 0.57 -10.19
N GLY A 29 -3.01 1.50 -10.76
CA GLY A 29 -3.32 2.93 -10.77
C GLY A 29 -2.51 3.72 -9.76
N ALA A 30 -3.17 4.48 -8.89
CA ALA A 30 -2.50 5.38 -7.94
C ALA A 30 -2.67 4.94 -6.48
N LEU A 31 -1.58 4.82 -5.74
CA LEU A 31 -1.60 4.71 -4.27
C LEU A 31 -1.09 6.02 -3.67
N ALA A 32 -1.94 6.71 -2.91
CA ALA A 32 -1.58 7.89 -2.13
C ALA A 32 -1.71 7.59 -0.64
N VAL A 33 -0.65 7.82 0.13
CA VAL A 33 -0.64 7.63 1.58
C VAL A 33 -0.36 8.98 2.23
N SER A 34 -1.33 9.56 2.94
CA SER A 34 -1.16 10.77 3.76
C SER A 34 -1.03 10.49 5.26
N GLY A 35 -0.86 9.22 5.65
CA GLY A 35 -0.68 8.74 7.02
C GLY A 35 0.46 7.72 7.16
N ASN A 36 0.24 6.67 7.97
CA ASN A 36 1.21 5.58 8.14
C ASN A 36 0.67 4.31 7.50
N LEU A 37 1.35 3.77 6.49
CA LEU A 37 1.05 2.47 5.93
C LEU A 37 2.13 1.47 6.31
N VAL A 38 1.75 0.39 7.00
CA VAL A 38 2.65 -0.71 7.37
C VAL A 38 2.23 -1.97 6.62
N VAL A 39 3.11 -2.51 5.77
CA VAL A 39 2.87 -3.74 5.01
C VAL A 39 3.88 -4.81 5.44
N SER A 40 3.39 -5.92 5.99
CA SER A 40 4.25 -6.95 6.56
C SER A 40 4.79 -7.95 5.53
N VAL A 41 4.11 -8.16 4.38
CA VAL A 41 4.47 -9.21 3.41
C VAL A 41 4.88 -8.64 2.05
N SER A 42 3.96 -8.03 1.31
CA SER A 42 4.30 -7.51 -0.03
C SER A 42 3.41 -6.33 -0.41
N LEU A 43 4.01 -5.29 -0.96
CA LEU A 43 3.34 -4.16 -1.61
C LEU A 43 3.75 -4.13 -3.07
N VAL A 44 2.78 -4.25 -3.97
CA VAL A 44 2.94 -4.16 -5.42
C VAL A 44 2.10 -2.99 -5.91
N VAL A 45 2.72 -2.01 -6.53
CA VAL A 45 2.04 -0.86 -7.15
C VAL A 45 2.40 -0.82 -8.62
N SER A 46 1.39 -0.97 -9.47
CA SER A 46 1.46 -0.74 -10.92
C SER A 46 0.85 0.62 -11.23
N GLY A 47 1.69 1.64 -11.37
CA GLY A 47 1.35 3.03 -11.61
C GLY A 47 2.05 3.94 -10.60
N THR A 48 1.32 4.92 -10.05
CA THR A 48 1.91 5.98 -9.21
C THR A 48 1.82 5.64 -7.72
N LEU A 49 2.94 5.73 -7.00
CA LEU A 49 2.98 5.72 -5.53
C LEU A 49 3.36 7.11 -5.00
N VAL A 50 2.48 7.74 -4.23
CA VAL A 50 2.72 9.00 -3.52
C VAL A 50 2.62 8.76 -2.03
N VAL A 51 3.65 9.15 -1.28
CA VAL A 51 3.66 9.03 0.19
C VAL A 51 3.94 10.40 0.80
N SER A 52 2.92 10.95 1.44
CA SER A 52 2.94 12.13 2.30
C SER A 52 2.77 11.68 3.76
N GLY A 53 3.70 10.86 4.25
CA GLY A 53 3.63 10.21 5.56
C GLY A 53 4.72 9.14 5.70
N THR A 54 4.45 8.06 6.41
CA THR A 54 5.39 6.93 6.53
C THR A 54 4.86 5.71 5.78
N LEU A 55 5.69 5.12 4.93
CA LEU A 55 5.47 3.79 4.37
C LEU A 55 6.54 2.85 4.92
N VAL A 56 6.10 1.82 5.65
CA VAL A 56 6.97 0.75 6.14
C VAL A 56 6.58 -0.53 5.42
N VAL A 57 7.52 -1.14 4.71
CA VAL A 57 7.35 -2.45 4.07
C VAL A 57 8.40 -3.39 4.63
N SER A 58 7.97 -4.42 5.36
CA SER A 58 8.86 -5.42 5.97
C SER A 58 9.17 -6.60 5.05
N GLY A 59 8.55 -6.64 3.86
CA GLY A 59 8.82 -7.66 2.84
C GLY A 59 9.15 -7.05 1.49
N ILE A 60 8.42 -7.43 0.44
CA ILE A 60 8.72 -6.99 -0.93
C ILE A 60 8.00 -5.68 -1.25
N LEU A 61 8.71 -4.70 -1.79
CA LEU A 61 8.13 -3.51 -2.42
C LEU A 61 8.44 -3.53 -3.92
N VAL A 62 7.41 -3.58 -4.75
CA VAL A 62 7.50 -3.38 -6.20
C VAL A 62 6.70 -2.15 -6.56
N VAL A 63 7.35 -1.20 -7.24
CA VAL A 63 6.69 -0.04 -7.85
C VAL A 63 7.13 0.02 -9.29
N SER A 64 6.18 -0.09 -10.20
CA SER A 64 6.39 -0.10 -11.64
C SER A 64 5.32 0.76 -12.30
N ASP A 65 5.71 1.56 -13.30
CA ASP A 65 4.76 2.34 -14.11
C ASP A 65 4.05 1.43 -15.14
#